data_AF-A0A5C7RYT8-F1
#
_entry.id   AF-A0A5C7RYT8-F1
#
_cell.length_a   1.000
_cell.length_b   1.000
_cell.length_c   1.000
_cell.angle_alpha   90.00
_cell.angle_beta   90.00
_cell.angle_gamma   90.00
#
_symmetry.space_group_name_H-M   'P 1'
#
loop_
_entity.id
_entity.type
_entity.pdbx_description
1 polymer ?
#
loop_
_entity_poly.entity_id
_entity_poly.type
_entity_poly.pdbx_seq_one_letter_code
_entity_poly.pdbx_strand_id
1 'polypeptide(L)'
;MAGLQLSKTEYFRRAGRLFFKVGADTGVCSASLIKPGIVVTAAHCVAEFGSGTGYNSFQYVPAYYKGQAPYGAWSVSNAYVMNSYLNGTADCAQAGIVCTNDIAVLKLAPQSGKYAGHYTGWFGYAWNGYGEVEGETQITQLGYPVSHDGGEMMQRTDAAGKVYAEFSDNTLIGSRQTGGSSGGPWLVNFGEVAKLQGTTVGNAGKANVVVGTTSWGPTDPALKFMGASPFTSDNIVLLMKGACPTKTTAGCK
;
A
#
# COMPACT_ATOMS: atom_id res chain seq x y z
N MET A 1 13.00 -26.13 11.02
CA MET A 1 11.90 -26.23 10.03
C MET A 1 11.68 -24.86 9.43
N ALA A 2 11.86 -24.69 8.11
CA ALA A 2 11.49 -23.43 7.46
C ALA A 2 9.95 -23.39 7.42
N GLY A 3 9.34 -22.66 8.36
CA GLY A 3 7.90 -22.45 8.38
C GLY A 3 7.40 -21.83 7.08
N LEU A 4 6.09 -21.91 6.83
CA LEU A 4 5.46 -21.34 5.64
C LEU A 4 5.88 -19.87 5.47
N GLN A 5 6.62 -19.58 4.40
CA GLN A 5 6.96 -18.22 4.04
C GLN A 5 5.73 -17.56 3.42
N LEU A 6 4.83 -17.06 4.27
CA LEU A 6 3.57 -16.44 3.88
C LEU A 6 3.76 -15.41 2.76
N SER A 7 4.83 -14.61 2.83
CA SER A 7 5.13 -13.62 1.80
C SER A 7 5.31 -14.21 0.39
N LYS A 8 5.68 -15.49 0.24
CA LYS A 8 5.90 -16.13 -1.06
C LYS A 8 4.68 -16.82 -1.64
N THR A 9 3.60 -16.98 -0.87
CA THR A 9 2.38 -17.65 -1.35
C THR A 9 1.59 -16.73 -2.30
N GLU A 10 0.61 -17.32 -2.99
CA GLU A 10 -0.24 -16.57 -3.92
C GLU A 10 -0.92 -15.39 -3.21
N TYR A 11 -1.11 -14.29 -3.95
CA TYR A 11 -1.58 -12.98 -3.47
C TYR A 11 -0.59 -12.22 -2.57
N PHE A 12 -0.03 -12.85 -1.53
CA PHE A 12 0.89 -12.20 -0.60
C PHE A 12 2.15 -11.66 -1.28
N ARG A 13 2.68 -12.39 -2.27
CA ARG A 13 3.90 -12.00 -3.01
C ARG A 13 3.82 -10.67 -3.76
N ARG A 14 2.64 -10.09 -3.87
CA ARG A 14 2.37 -8.78 -4.49
C ARG A 14 2.60 -7.63 -3.51
N ALA A 15 2.72 -7.90 -2.21
CA ALA A 15 3.15 -6.95 -1.19
C ALA A 15 4.64 -7.15 -0.86
N GLY A 16 5.32 -6.05 -0.51
CA GLY A 16 6.76 -6.04 -0.33
C GLY A 16 7.23 -4.94 0.59
N ARG A 17 8.51 -5.01 0.95
CA ARG A 17 9.19 -3.97 1.71
C ARG A 17 9.73 -2.91 0.74
N LEU A 18 9.55 -1.65 1.10
CA LEU A 18 10.06 -0.50 0.36
C LEU A 18 11.24 0.09 1.13
N PHE A 19 12.36 0.28 0.45
CA PHE A 19 13.54 0.97 0.97
C PHE A 19 13.73 2.27 0.22
N PHE A 20 14.23 3.30 0.88
CA PHE A 20 14.52 4.61 0.29
C PHE A 20 15.55 5.38 1.12
N LYS A 21 16.08 6.47 0.58
CA LYS A 21 17.05 7.33 1.26
C LYS A 21 16.43 8.62 1.77
N VAL A 22 16.65 8.90 3.05
CA VAL A 22 16.31 10.16 3.73
C VAL A 22 17.63 10.79 4.17
N GLY A 23 18.18 11.69 3.35
CA GLY A 23 19.56 12.12 3.52
C GLY A 23 20.53 10.93 3.42
N ALA A 24 21.35 10.71 4.45
CA ALA A 24 22.27 9.56 4.51
C ALA A 24 21.58 8.26 4.97
N ASP A 25 20.47 8.39 5.70
CA ASP A 25 19.78 7.28 6.35
C ASP A 25 18.91 6.48 5.39
N THR A 26 18.65 5.23 5.75
CA THR A 26 17.74 4.36 4.99
C THR A 26 16.38 4.32 5.68
N GLY A 27 15.36 4.86 5.02
CA GLY A 27 13.96 4.72 5.40
C GLY A 27 13.41 3.36 4.96
N VAL A 28 12.42 2.86 5.72
CA VAL A 28 11.71 1.63 5.39
C VAL A 28 10.20 1.82 5.51
N CYS A 29 9.51 1.31 4.51
CA CYS A 29 8.06 1.26 4.44
C CYS A 29 7.63 -0.09 3.85
N SER A 30 6.34 -0.22 3.62
CA SER A 30 5.70 -1.29 2.88
C SER A 30 5.07 -0.72 1.60
N ALA A 31 4.86 -1.59 0.62
CA ALA A 31 4.22 -1.21 -0.63
C ALA A 31 3.63 -2.44 -1.33
N SER A 32 2.80 -2.23 -2.36
CA SER A 32 2.25 -3.35 -3.14
C SER A 32 2.02 -3.03 -4.61
N LEU A 33 2.13 -4.05 -5.46
CA LEU A 33 1.87 -3.95 -6.88
C LEU A 33 0.37 -3.84 -7.17
N ILE A 34 -0.02 -2.85 -7.97
CA ILE A 34 -1.38 -2.64 -8.47
C ILE A 34 -1.47 -2.71 -10.01
N LYS A 35 -0.32 -2.75 -10.69
CA LYS A 35 -0.13 -3.12 -12.11
C LYS A 35 1.26 -3.77 -12.27
N PRO A 36 1.63 -4.34 -13.44
CA PRO A 36 2.89 -5.08 -13.56
C PRO A 36 4.14 -4.34 -13.11
N GLY A 37 4.23 -3.03 -13.39
CA GLY A 37 5.35 -2.18 -13.00
C GLY A 37 4.94 -1.00 -12.11
N ILE A 38 3.74 -1.03 -11.52
CA ILE A 38 3.23 0.08 -10.69
C ILE A 38 2.95 -0.40 -9.29
N VAL A 39 3.53 0.31 -8.33
CA VAL A 39 3.45 0.04 -6.90
C VAL A 39 2.74 1.21 -6.21
N VAL A 40 1.90 0.92 -5.23
CA VAL A 40 1.29 1.93 -4.35
C VAL A 40 1.90 1.85 -2.95
N THR A 41 2.07 3.00 -2.31
CA THR A 41 2.59 3.20 -0.95
C THR A 41 2.02 4.49 -0.36
N ALA A 42 2.43 4.89 0.83
CA ALA A 42 2.03 6.15 1.45
C ALA A 42 2.87 7.33 0.92
N ALA A 43 2.33 8.55 0.92
CA ALA A 43 3.06 9.73 0.47
C ALA A 43 4.24 10.07 1.40
N HIS A 44 4.08 9.88 2.71
CA HIS A 44 5.16 10.09 3.68
C HIS A 44 6.33 9.10 3.51
N CYS A 45 6.13 7.98 2.79
CA CYS A 45 7.21 7.07 2.40
C CYS A 45 8.02 7.60 1.21
N VAL A 46 7.54 8.66 0.54
CA VAL A 46 8.09 9.20 -0.70
C VAL A 46 8.56 10.64 -0.55
N ALA A 47 7.93 11.43 0.31
CA ALA A 47 8.31 12.81 0.57
C ALA A 47 7.86 13.23 1.96
N GLU A 48 8.60 14.15 2.58
CA GLU A 48 8.13 14.84 3.78
C GLU A 48 7.00 15.82 3.41
N PHE A 49 5.95 15.89 4.22
CA PHE A 49 4.80 16.77 3.99
C PHE A 49 5.25 18.24 3.91
N GLY A 50 4.83 18.96 2.86
CA GLY A 50 5.17 20.38 2.70
C GLY A 50 6.63 20.69 2.34
N SER A 51 7.48 19.68 2.15
CA SER A 51 8.90 19.88 1.81
C SER A 51 9.15 20.28 0.35
N GLY A 52 8.16 20.10 -0.53
CA GLY A 52 8.28 20.30 -1.98
C GLY A 52 9.23 19.32 -2.69
N THR A 53 9.90 18.41 -1.97
CA THR A 53 10.93 17.52 -2.54
C THR A 53 10.76 16.09 -2.05
N GLY A 54 10.85 15.12 -2.97
CA GLY A 54 10.81 13.70 -2.62
C GLY A 54 12.14 13.14 -2.13
N TYR A 55 12.07 12.04 -1.39
CA TYR A 55 13.17 11.12 -1.14
C TYR A 55 13.66 10.49 -2.45
N ASN A 56 14.73 9.68 -2.37
CA ASN A 56 15.32 9.05 -3.55
C ASN A 56 15.77 7.61 -3.28
N SER A 57 16.39 6.99 -4.28
CA SER A 57 16.97 5.63 -4.19
C SER A 57 15.97 4.56 -3.75
N PHE A 58 14.72 4.68 -4.22
CA PHE A 58 13.67 3.74 -3.85
C PHE A 58 13.90 2.35 -4.45
N GLN A 59 13.70 1.33 -3.62
CA GLN A 59 13.78 -0.06 -3.99
C GLN A 59 12.62 -0.85 -3.39
N TYR A 60 11.77 -1.39 -4.27
CA TYR A 60 10.66 -2.26 -3.88
C TYR A 60 11.10 -3.73 -3.92
N VAL A 61 10.90 -4.46 -2.83
CA VAL A 61 11.26 -5.88 -2.71
C VAL A 61 10.00 -6.71 -2.42
N PRO A 62 9.34 -7.25 -3.46
CA PRO A 62 8.18 -8.11 -3.29
C PRO A 62 8.56 -9.39 -2.54
N ALA A 63 7.67 -9.81 -1.64
CA ALA A 63 7.85 -10.98 -0.79
C ALA A 63 9.15 -11.00 0.03
N TYR A 64 9.67 -9.83 0.42
CA TYR A 64 10.86 -9.73 1.28
C TYR A 64 10.76 -10.70 2.47
N TYR A 65 11.85 -11.40 2.78
CA TYR A 65 11.91 -12.33 3.90
C TYR A 65 13.34 -12.46 4.42
N LYS A 66 13.63 -11.92 5.61
CA LYS A 66 14.93 -12.08 6.30
C LYS A 66 16.14 -11.79 5.42
N GLY A 67 16.17 -10.61 4.80
CA GLY A 67 17.24 -10.18 3.88
C GLY A 67 17.10 -10.70 2.45
N GLN A 68 16.18 -11.64 2.19
CA GLN A 68 16.01 -12.23 0.87
C GLN A 68 15.06 -11.41 0.00
N ALA A 69 15.40 -11.33 -1.29
CA ALA A 69 14.59 -10.74 -2.36
C ALA A 69 14.18 -11.84 -3.35
N PRO A 70 13.22 -12.72 -3.01
CA PRO A 70 12.94 -13.94 -3.78
C PRO A 70 12.43 -13.69 -5.20
N TYR A 71 11.84 -12.51 -5.44
CA TYR A 71 11.37 -12.07 -6.77
C TYR A 71 12.15 -10.83 -7.24
N GLY A 72 13.39 -10.66 -6.77
CA GLY A 72 14.26 -9.55 -7.09
C GLY A 72 13.97 -8.28 -6.29
N ALA A 73 14.85 -7.31 -6.47
CA ALA A 73 14.75 -5.98 -5.90
C ALA A 73 14.63 -4.96 -7.02
N TRP A 74 13.58 -4.13 -6.98
CA TRP A 74 13.14 -3.33 -8.12
C TRP A 74 13.33 -1.85 -7.85
N SER A 75 14.24 -1.21 -8.58
CA SER A 75 14.43 0.23 -8.53
C SER A 75 13.21 0.98 -9.08
N VAL A 76 12.93 2.16 -8.53
CA VAL A 76 11.88 3.05 -9.02
C VAL A 76 12.45 4.03 -10.05
N SER A 77 11.75 4.20 -11.17
CA SER A 77 12.06 5.19 -12.21
C SER A 77 11.38 6.53 -11.98
N ASN A 78 10.15 6.53 -11.45
CA ASN A 78 9.40 7.74 -11.15
C ASN A 78 8.55 7.55 -9.90
N ALA A 79 8.45 8.60 -9.09
CA ALA A 79 7.54 8.66 -7.95
C ALA A 79 6.48 9.75 -8.21
N TYR A 80 5.23 9.44 -7.88
CA TYR A 80 4.08 10.30 -8.07
C TYR A 80 3.41 10.50 -6.71
N VAL A 81 3.31 11.77 -6.29
CA VAL A 81 2.67 12.21 -5.05
C VAL A 81 1.75 13.36 -5.39
N MET A 82 0.65 13.51 -4.65
CA MET A 82 -0.26 14.65 -4.84
C MET A 82 0.46 15.96 -4.51
N ASN A 83 0.33 16.97 -5.37
CA ASN A 83 0.91 18.29 -5.14
C ASN A 83 0.43 18.91 -3.82
N SER A 84 -0.82 18.64 -3.42
CA SER A 84 -1.36 19.08 -2.14
C SER A 84 -0.55 18.54 -0.96
N TYR A 85 -0.11 17.28 -1.02
CA TYR A 85 0.75 16.69 0.01
C TYR A 85 2.16 17.29 -0.02
N LEU A 86 2.77 17.39 -1.20
CA LEU A 86 4.11 17.95 -1.37
C LEU A 86 4.21 19.42 -0.93
N ASN A 87 3.16 20.19 -1.18
CA ASN A 87 3.09 21.62 -0.86
C ASN A 87 2.56 21.89 0.56
N GLY A 88 2.18 20.85 1.31
CA GLY A 88 1.69 21.01 2.68
C GLY A 88 0.28 21.59 2.77
N THR A 89 -0.49 21.50 1.68
CA THR A 89 -1.85 22.07 1.56
C THR A 89 -2.93 20.99 1.46
N ALA A 90 -2.59 19.73 1.70
CA ALA A 90 -3.60 18.68 1.76
C ALA A 90 -4.51 18.90 2.97
N ASP A 91 -5.80 18.65 2.77
CA ASP A 91 -6.75 18.63 3.87
C ASP A 91 -6.49 17.40 4.76
N CYS A 92 -6.31 17.66 6.05
CA CYS A 92 -5.85 16.69 7.03
C CYS A 92 -6.43 17.04 8.40
N ALA A 93 -6.97 16.04 9.10
CA ALA A 93 -7.34 16.16 10.51
C ALA A 93 -6.10 16.44 11.38
N GLN A 94 -4.94 15.93 10.96
CA GLN A 94 -3.63 16.29 11.49
C GLN A 94 -2.64 16.42 10.34
N ALA A 95 -2.12 17.63 10.12
CA ALA A 95 -1.24 17.96 8.99
C ALA A 95 -0.09 16.95 8.82
N GLY A 96 0.04 16.40 7.61
CA GLY A 96 1.05 15.41 7.24
C GLY A 96 0.89 14.00 7.82
N ILE A 97 -0.01 13.80 8.79
CA ILE A 97 -0.18 12.54 9.52
C ILE A 97 -1.51 11.86 9.20
N VAL A 98 -2.63 12.56 9.41
CA VAL A 98 -3.98 12.03 9.17
C VAL A 98 -4.56 12.79 7.98
N CYS A 99 -4.27 12.29 6.78
CA CYS A 99 -4.59 12.96 5.52
C CYS A 99 -5.21 11.98 4.53
N THR A 100 -6.20 12.41 3.74
CA THR A 100 -6.73 11.60 2.63
C THR A 100 -5.71 11.46 1.48
N ASN A 101 -4.79 12.42 1.36
CA ASN A 101 -3.77 12.45 0.29
C ASN A 101 -2.41 11.86 0.70
N ASP A 102 -2.31 11.11 1.81
CA ASP A 102 -1.10 10.35 2.16
C ASP A 102 -0.98 9.05 1.35
N ILE A 103 -1.00 9.19 0.02
CA ILE A 103 -0.89 8.11 -0.97
C ILE A 103 0.10 8.51 -2.05
N ALA A 104 0.94 7.57 -2.45
CA ALA A 104 1.87 7.72 -3.55
C ALA A 104 1.87 6.51 -4.47
N VAL A 105 2.20 6.76 -5.74
CA VAL A 105 2.38 5.74 -6.76
C VAL A 105 3.83 5.76 -7.22
N LEU A 106 4.47 4.60 -7.29
CA LEU A 106 5.83 4.41 -7.75
C LEU A 106 5.83 3.58 -9.04
N LYS A 107 6.50 4.07 -10.07
CA LYS A 107 6.74 3.34 -11.30
C LYS A 107 8.10 2.66 -11.25
N LEU A 108 8.11 1.34 -11.34
CA LEU A 108 9.34 0.55 -11.33
C LEU A 108 10.12 0.70 -12.65
N ALA A 109 11.44 0.55 -12.59
CA ALA A 109 12.27 0.31 -13.76
C ALA A 109 12.19 -1.19 -14.14
N PRO A 110 12.06 -1.53 -15.43
CA PRO A 110 12.07 -2.93 -15.86
C PRO A 110 13.47 -3.54 -15.69
N GLN A 111 13.53 -4.84 -15.41
CA GLN A 111 14.76 -5.64 -15.38
C GLN A 111 14.67 -6.68 -16.49
N SER A 112 15.63 -6.65 -17.41
CA SER A 112 15.66 -7.54 -18.58
C SER A 112 14.34 -7.55 -19.36
N GLY A 113 13.76 -6.37 -19.56
CA GLY A 113 12.49 -6.18 -20.30
C GLY A 113 11.22 -6.61 -19.56
N LYS A 114 11.32 -7.06 -18.30
CA LYS A 114 10.19 -7.50 -17.48
C LYS A 114 10.01 -6.61 -16.26
N TYR A 115 8.80 -6.56 -15.72
CA TYR A 115 8.50 -5.90 -14.45
C TYR A 115 8.21 -6.92 -13.34
N ALA A 116 8.23 -6.48 -12.08
CA ALA A 116 7.98 -7.31 -10.91
C ALA A 116 6.71 -8.16 -11.04
N GLY A 117 5.61 -7.55 -11.51
CA GLY A 117 4.33 -8.24 -11.65
C GLY A 117 4.32 -9.37 -12.69
N HIS A 118 5.33 -9.49 -13.54
CA HIS A 118 5.51 -10.70 -14.36
C HIS A 118 5.74 -11.96 -13.50
N TYR A 119 6.40 -11.81 -12.34
CA TYR A 119 6.75 -12.91 -11.45
C TYR A 119 5.76 -13.07 -10.29
N THR A 120 5.15 -11.98 -9.85
CA THR A 120 4.33 -11.95 -8.62
C THR A 120 2.83 -11.78 -8.88
N GLY A 121 2.45 -11.38 -10.10
CA GLY A 121 1.16 -10.76 -10.33
C GLY A 121 1.05 -9.40 -9.64
N TRP A 122 -0.17 -8.86 -9.59
CA TRP A 122 -0.50 -7.60 -8.93
C TRP A 122 -1.92 -7.64 -8.36
N PHE A 123 -2.21 -6.76 -7.40
CA PHE A 123 -3.54 -6.61 -6.85
C PHE A 123 -4.44 -5.79 -7.78
N GLY A 124 -5.75 -5.98 -7.64
CA GLY A 124 -6.70 -4.96 -8.10
C GLY A 124 -6.61 -3.74 -7.19
N TYR A 125 -7.16 -2.62 -7.64
CA TYR A 125 -7.42 -1.48 -6.77
C TYR A 125 -8.78 -0.88 -7.11
N ALA A 126 -9.43 -0.30 -6.10
CA ALA A 126 -10.70 0.39 -6.23
C ALA A 126 -10.71 1.60 -5.29
N TRP A 127 -11.71 2.46 -5.44
CA TRP A 127 -11.78 3.76 -4.75
C TRP A 127 -13.23 4.09 -4.41
N ASN A 128 -13.43 5.16 -3.63
CA ASN A 128 -14.74 5.69 -3.21
C ASN A 128 -15.59 4.62 -2.49
N GLY A 129 -15.05 4.00 -1.45
CA GLY A 129 -15.78 3.09 -0.58
C GLY A 129 -16.08 1.70 -1.17
N TYR A 130 -15.25 1.23 -2.10
CA TYR A 130 -15.46 -0.09 -2.71
C TYR A 130 -15.38 -1.21 -1.66
N GLY A 131 -16.47 -1.96 -1.53
CA GLY A 131 -16.56 -3.05 -0.55
C GLY A 131 -17.01 -2.59 0.84
N GLU A 132 -17.36 -1.32 1.01
CA GLU A 132 -17.93 -0.80 2.25
C GLU A 132 -19.46 -0.90 2.25
N VAL A 133 -20.01 -1.10 3.45
CA VAL A 133 -21.44 -1.02 3.76
C VAL A 133 -21.56 -0.05 4.93
N GLU A 134 -22.19 1.10 4.69
CA GLU A 134 -22.36 2.16 5.72
C GLU A 134 -21.03 2.60 6.37
N GLY A 135 -19.95 2.63 5.58
CA GLY A 135 -18.61 3.00 6.05
C GLY A 135 -17.87 1.89 6.81
N GLU A 136 -18.42 0.68 6.86
CA GLU A 136 -17.80 -0.49 7.50
C GLU A 136 -17.41 -1.54 6.44
N THR A 137 -16.29 -2.23 6.66
CA THR A 137 -15.83 -3.31 5.77
C THR A 137 -14.90 -4.28 6.48
N GLN A 138 -14.61 -5.45 5.90
CA GLN A 138 -13.52 -6.31 6.35
C GLN A 138 -12.24 -5.91 5.63
N ILE A 139 -11.17 -5.68 6.40
CA ILE A 139 -9.87 -5.32 5.86
C ILE A 139 -8.86 -6.41 6.20
N THR A 140 -8.07 -6.79 5.19
CA THR A 140 -6.77 -7.43 5.37
C THR A 140 -5.66 -6.40 5.19
N GLN A 141 -4.93 -6.09 6.24
CA GLN A 141 -3.71 -5.26 6.22
C GLN A 141 -2.48 -6.16 6.04
N LEU A 142 -1.62 -5.83 5.06
CA LEU A 142 -0.29 -6.43 4.91
C LEU A 142 0.79 -5.36 5.11
N GLY A 143 1.87 -5.70 5.84
CA GLY A 143 2.97 -4.76 6.07
C GLY A 143 4.22 -5.39 6.68
N TYR A 144 5.28 -4.59 6.80
CA TYR A 144 6.58 -4.94 7.39
C TYR A 144 6.91 -4.01 8.58
N PRO A 145 6.12 -4.04 9.67
CA PRO A 145 6.36 -3.19 10.83
C PRO A 145 7.69 -3.55 11.51
N VAL A 146 8.55 -2.57 11.75
CA VAL A 146 9.89 -2.77 12.30
C VAL A 146 9.86 -3.37 13.71
N SER A 147 8.82 -3.07 14.50
CA SER A 147 8.67 -3.64 15.84
C SER A 147 8.33 -5.13 15.85
N HIS A 148 7.96 -5.73 14.70
CA HIS A 148 7.68 -7.17 14.59
C HIS A 148 8.75 -7.78 13.69
N ASP A 149 9.55 -8.70 14.26
CA ASP A 149 10.59 -9.41 13.52
C ASP A 149 11.58 -8.47 12.79
N GLY A 150 11.82 -7.26 13.31
CA GLY A 150 12.69 -6.25 12.68
C GLY A 150 12.16 -5.70 11.35
N GLY A 151 10.89 -5.91 11.04
CA GLY A 151 10.32 -5.65 9.71
C GLY A 151 10.87 -6.60 8.66
N GLU A 152 11.43 -7.75 9.07
CA GLU A 152 12.03 -8.71 8.15
C GLU A 152 11.05 -9.75 7.61
N MET A 153 9.86 -9.82 8.20
CA MET A 153 8.79 -10.72 7.80
C MET A 153 7.49 -9.94 7.65
N MET A 154 6.71 -10.31 6.63
CA MET A 154 5.40 -9.72 6.39
C MET A 154 4.45 -10.11 7.52
N GLN A 155 3.76 -9.12 8.06
CA GLN A 155 2.69 -9.29 9.02
C GLN A 155 1.34 -9.11 8.31
N ARG A 156 0.37 -9.94 8.69
CA ARG A 156 -1.02 -9.85 8.27
C ARG A 156 -1.89 -9.48 9.47
N THR A 157 -2.85 -8.60 9.27
CA THR A 157 -3.90 -8.30 10.24
C THR A 157 -5.25 -8.31 9.53
N ASP A 158 -6.21 -9.04 10.08
CA ASP A 158 -7.59 -9.05 9.60
C ASP A 158 -8.49 -8.44 10.66
N ALA A 159 -9.26 -7.42 10.31
CA ALA A 159 -10.11 -6.72 11.25
C ALA A 159 -11.31 -6.06 10.55
N ALA A 160 -12.35 -5.75 11.33
CA ALA A 160 -13.38 -4.83 10.89
C ALA A 160 -12.78 -3.42 10.77
N GLY A 161 -12.94 -2.82 9.59
CA GLY A 161 -12.59 -1.45 9.29
C GLY A 161 -13.81 -0.55 9.37
N LYS A 162 -13.60 0.67 9.87
CA LYS A 162 -14.63 1.71 9.92
C LYS A 162 -14.06 3.05 9.46
N VAL A 163 -14.79 3.76 8.62
CA VAL A 163 -14.48 5.11 8.16
C VAL A 163 -14.91 6.11 9.24
N TYR A 164 -14.03 7.09 9.52
CA TYR A 164 -14.26 8.14 10.51
C TYR A 164 -14.07 9.51 9.87
N ALA A 165 -15.13 10.31 9.85
CA ALA A 165 -15.12 11.65 9.24
C ALA A 165 -14.15 12.60 9.97
N GLU A 166 -14.06 12.49 11.29
CA GLU A 166 -13.13 13.25 12.12
C GLU A 166 -11.65 12.95 11.84
N PHE A 167 -11.36 11.86 11.13
CA PHE A 167 -10.02 11.47 10.70
C PHE A 167 -9.82 11.65 9.19
N SER A 168 -10.43 12.69 8.60
CA SER A 168 -10.37 12.97 7.15
C SER A 168 -10.78 11.76 6.31
N ASP A 169 -11.91 11.15 6.71
CA ASP A 169 -12.48 9.94 6.11
C ASP A 169 -11.51 8.75 6.06
N ASN A 170 -10.51 8.70 6.95
CA ASN A 170 -9.61 7.56 7.03
C ASN A 170 -10.35 6.34 7.62
N THR A 171 -10.00 5.16 7.12
CA THR A 171 -10.46 3.90 7.68
C THR A 171 -9.55 3.51 8.85
N LEU A 172 -10.13 3.12 9.99
CA LEU A 172 -9.40 2.58 11.14
C LEU A 172 -9.70 1.09 11.30
N ILE A 173 -8.67 0.33 11.68
CA ILE A 173 -8.79 -1.08 12.08
C ILE A 173 -8.06 -1.32 13.40
N GLY A 174 -8.50 -2.33 14.15
CA GLY A 174 -7.68 -2.91 15.21
C GLY A 174 -6.43 -3.57 14.62
N SER A 175 -5.24 -3.15 15.04
CA SER A 175 -3.98 -3.68 14.51
C SER A 175 -2.82 -3.47 15.49
N ARG A 176 -1.91 -4.43 15.51
CA ARG A 176 -0.66 -4.36 16.29
C ARG A 176 0.51 -3.82 15.48
N GLN A 177 0.34 -3.62 14.16
CA GLN A 177 1.42 -3.12 13.32
C GLN A 177 1.86 -1.70 13.75
N THR A 178 3.06 -1.30 13.35
CA THR A 178 3.73 -0.05 13.74
C THR A 178 4.51 0.53 12.55
N GLY A 179 5.37 1.53 12.79
CA GLY A 179 6.27 2.09 11.77
C GLY A 179 6.99 1.04 10.93
N GLY A 180 7.09 1.28 9.62
CA GLY A 180 7.51 0.32 8.60
C GLY A 180 6.35 -0.41 7.90
N SER A 181 5.18 -0.52 8.54
CA SER A 181 3.95 -0.97 7.86
C SER A 181 3.34 0.10 6.94
N SER A 182 3.73 1.36 7.12
CA SER A 182 3.37 2.50 6.27
C SER A 182 3.42 2.18 4.79
N GLY A 183 2.37 2.54 4.04
CA GLY A 183 2.21 2.23 2.62
C GLY A 183 1.78 0.79 2.31
N GLY A 184 1.74 -0.09 3.31
CA GLY A 184 1.25 -1.45 3.16
C GLY A 184 -0.23 -1.48 2.77
N PRO A 185 -0.65 -2.39 1.85
CA PRO A 185 -2.00 -2.39 1.30
C PRO A 185 -3.04 -2.80 2.34
N TRP A 186 -4.20 -2.15 2.27
CA TRP A 186 -5.43 -2.58 2.90
C TRP A 186 -6.34 -3.16 1.84
N LEU A 187 -6.66 -4.45 1.96
CA LEU A 187 -7.36 -5.22 0.95
C LEU A 187 -8.77 -5.62 1.41
N VAL A 188 -9.72 -5.51 0.48
CA VAL A 188 -11.01 -6.20 0.56
C VAL A 188 -10.96 -7.47 -0.29
N ASN A 189 -11.80 -8.46 0.08
CA ASN A 189 -11.94 -9.75 -0.61
C ASN A 189 -10.59 -10.47 -0.81
N PHE A 190 -9.73 -10.46 0.21
CA PHE A 190 -8.40 -11.06 0.12
C PHE A 190 -8.47 -12.59 0.12
N GLY A 191 -7.80 -13.21 -0.85
CA GLY A 191 -7.75 -14.66 -1.03
C GLY A 191 -8.41 -15.15 -2.33
N GLU A 192 -8.69 -16.44 -2.35
CA GLU A 192 -9.32 -17.14 -3.48
C GLU A 192 -10.85 -17.05 -3.38
N VAL A 193 -11.53 -16.90 -4.52
CA VAL A 193 -13.00 -16.87 -4.55
C VAL A 193 -13.52 -18.30 -4.56
N ALA A 194 -14.38 -18.65 -3.60
CA ALA A 194 -15.03 -19.95 -3.57
C ALA A 194 -15.92 -20.17 -4.80
N LYS A 195 -16.08 -21.42 -5.23
CA LYS A 195 -17.11 -21.77 -6.23
C LYS A 195 -18.49 -21.60 -5.59
N LEU A 196 -19.23 -20.61 -6.06
CA LEU A 196 -20.56 -20.28 -5.53
C LEU A 196 -21.66 -21.14 -6.18
N GLN A 197 -22.67 -21.50 -5.39
CA GLN A 197 -23.91 -22.14 -5.85
C GLN A 197 -25.09 -21.40 -5.23
N GLY A 198 -26.08 -21.01 -6.05
CA GLY A 198 -27.27 -20.29 -5.59
C GLY A 198 -27.04 -18.83 -5.16
N THR A 199 -25.84 -18.28 -5.36
CA THR A 199 -25.50 -16.89 -5.02
C THR A 199 -24.39 -16.34 -5.94
N THR A 200 -24.08 -15.05 -5.81
CA THR A 200 -23.04 -14.36 -6.57
C THR A 200 -22.06 -13.65 -5.63
N VAL A 201 -20.94 -13.17 -6.17
CA VAL A 201 -19.94 -12.38 -5.42
C VAL A 201 -20.43 -10.97 -5.05
N GLY A 202 -21.63 -10.57 -5.49
CA GLY A 202 -22.18 -9.24 -5.26
C GLY A 202 -21.50 -8.12 -6.08
N ASN A 203 -21.91 -6.87 -5.83
CA ASN A 203 -21.50 -5.70 -6.62
C ASN A 203 -20.03 -5.32 -6.42
N ALA A 204 -19.48 -5.55 -5.22
CA ALA A 204 -18.08 -5.33 -4.88
C ALA A 204 -17.26 -6.63 -4.83
N GLY A 205 -17.55 -7.59 -5.71
CA GLY A 205 -17.04 -8.96 -5.63
C GLY A 205 -15.65 -9.25 -6.21
N LYS A 206 -14.87 -8.23 -6.62
CA LYS A 206 -13.52 -8.48 -7.15
C LYS A 206 -12.59 -8.90 -6.02
N ALA A 207 -11.83 -9.98 -6.23
CA ALA A 207 -10.88 -10.47 -5.23
C ALA A 207 -9.59 -9.66 -5.19
N ASN A 208 -8.98 -9.59 -4.00
CA ASN A 208 -7.66 -9.01 -3.75
C ASN A 208 -7.54 -7.56 -4.24
N VAL A 209 -8.44 -6.70 -3.75
CA VAL A 209 -8.55 -5.30 -4.16
C VAL A 209 -8.01 -4.38 -3.07
N VAL A 210 -6.99 -3.59 -3.38
CA VAL A 210 -6.47 -2.54 -2.50
C VAL A 210 -7.43 -1.35 -2.53
N VAL A 211 -7.85 -0.90 -1.34
CA VAL A 211 -8.77 0.23 -1.16
C VAL A 211 -8.17 1.38 -0.36
N GLY A 212 -6.96 1.20 0.16
CA GLY A 212 -6.21 2.19 0.90
C GLY A 212 -4.82 1.69 1.26
N THR A 213 -4.01 2.56 1.84
CA THR A 213 -2.68 2.21 2.35
C THR A 213 -2.53 2.64 3.79
N THR A 214 -1.85 1.82 4.59
CA THR A 214 -1.48 2.16 5.98
C THR A 214 -0.80 3.53 6.00
N SER A 215 -1.36 4.50 6.72
CA SER A 215 -0.89 5.89 6.71
C SER A 215 -0.35 6.30 8.07
N TRP A 216 -1.09 6.02 9.14
CA TRP A 216 -0.73 6.46 10.47
C TRP A 216 -1.17 5.47 11.55
N GLY A 217 -0.71 5.70 12.77
CA GLY A 217 -1.09 4.94 13.95
C GLY A 217 -0.82 5.74 15.21
N PRO A 218 -1.25 5.25 16.38
CA PRO A 218 -1.03 5.95 17.65
C PRO A 218 0.46 5.98 18.00
N THR A 219 0.89 7.07 18.62
CA THR A 219 2.22 7.15 19.25
C THR A 219 2.25 6.46 20.61
N ASP A 220 1.11 6.37 21.29
CA ASP A 220 0.97 5.62 22.54
C ASP A 220 1.09 4.11 22.27
N PRO A 221 2.15 3.45 22.77
CA PRO A 221 2.38 2.03 22.55
C PRO A 221 1.38 1.14 23.32
N ALA A 222 0.43 1.67 24.09
CA ALA A 222 -0.69 0.92 24.64
C ALA A 222 -1.82 0.73 23.62
N LEU A 223 -2.08 1.72 22.76
CA LEU A 223 -3.15 1.69 21.77
C LEU A 223 -2.81 0.76 20.58
N LYS A 224 -3.80 0.02 20.06
CA LYS A 224 -3.64 -1.01 19.02
C LYS A 224 -4.63 -0.82 17.87
N PHE A 225 -4.41 0.23 17.10
CA PHE A 225 -5.11 0.46 15.85
C PHE A 225 -4.15 1.06 14.82
N MET A 226 -4.53 0.96 13.55
CA MET A 226 -3.86 1.67 12.45
C MET A 226 -4.92 2.40 11.64
N GLY A 227 -4.55 3.53 11.05
CA GLY A 227 -5.36 4.30 10.12
C GLY A 227 -4.82 4.21 8.70
N ALA A 228 -5.71 4.22 7.71
CA ALA A 228 -5.36 4.25 6.30
C ALA A 228 -6.04 5.38 5.56
N SER A 229 -5.26 6.02 4.68
CA SER A 229 -5.81 6.93 3.68
C SER A 229 -6.58 6.12 2.65
N PRO A 230 -7.87 6.45 2.41
CA PRO A 230 -8.69 5.71 1.47
C PRO A 230 -8.33 6.12 0.05
N PHE A 231 -8.51 5.20 -0.88
CA PHE A 231 -8.45 5.50 -2.30
C PHE A 231 -9.73 6.22 -2.73
N THR A 232 -9.56 7.38 -3.36
CA THR A 232 -10.63 8.22 -3.88
C THR A 232 -10.40 8.59 -5.35
N SER A 233 -11.44 9.09 -6.00
CA SER A 233 -11.32 9.69 -7.33
C SER A 233 -10.36 10.88 -7.40
N ASP A 234 -10.10 11.53 -6.27
CA ASP A 234 -9.30 12.74 -6.18
C ASP A 234 -7.85 12.47 -5.76
N ASN A 235 -7.50 11.23 -5.43
CA ASN A 235 -6.13 10.81 -5.16
C ASN A 235 -5.63 9.74 -6.16
N ILE A 236 -5.93 8.45 -5.96
CA ILE A 236 -5.34 7.32 -6.66
C ILE A 236 -5.63 7.38 -8.14
N VAL A 237 -6.80 7.88 -8.55
CA VAL A 237 -7.15 8.02 -9.96
C VAL A 237 -6.27 9.08 -10.62
N LEU A 238 -5.99 10.19 -9.97
CA LEU A 238 -5.11 11.25 -10.49
C LEU A 238 -3.65 10.78 -10.53
N LEU A 239 -3.17 10.13 -9.46
CA LEU A 239 -1.83 9.53 -9.42
C LEU A 239 -1.64 8.50 -10.53
N MET A 240 -2.63 7.65 -10.77
CA MET A 240 -2.60 6.65 -11.83
C MET A 240 -2.68 7.26 -13.23
N LYS A 241 -3.39 8.38 -13.43
CA LYS A 241 -3.32 9.14 -14.70
C LYS A 241 -1.92 9.67 -14.96
N GLY A 242 -1.20 10.13 -13.92
CA GLY A 242 0.20 10.55 -14.03
C GLY A 242 1.14 9.39 -14.36
N ALA A 243 1.03 8.27 -13.63
CA ALA A 243 1.91 7.11 -13.81
C ALA A 243 1.62 6.31 -15.09
N CYS A 244 0.35 6.26 -15.50
CA CYS A 244 -0.16 5.49 -16.63
C CYS A 244 -1.10 6.34 -17.50
N PRO A 245 -0.57 7.37 -18.22
CA PRO A 245 -1.38 8.27 -19.04
C PRO A 245 -2.08 7.55 -20.19
N THR A 246 -1.57 6.40 -20.61
CA THR A 246 -2.19 5.53 -21.62
C THR A 246 -2.19 4.07 -21.17
N LYS A 247 -3.09 3.26 -21.72
CA LYS A 247 -3.12 1.81 -21.44
C LYS A 247 -1.87 1.07 -21.96
N THR A 248 -1.15 1.66 -22.91
CA THR A 248 0.06 1.07 -23.51
C THR A 248 1.34 1.54 -22.83
N THR A 249 1.26 2.46 -21.86
CA THR A 249 2.42 2.90 -21.08
C THR A 249 3.12 1.69 -20.45
N ALA A 250 4.44 1.60 -20.61
CA ALA A 250 5.24 0.50 -20.08
C ALA A 250 5.04 0.35 -18.56
N GLY A 251 4.80 -0.88 -18.11
CA GLY A 251 4.49 -1.23 -16.72
C GLY A 251 3.02 -1.11 -16.34
N CYS A 252 2.16 -0.56 -17.21
CA CYS A 252 0.74 -0.31 -16.92
C CYS A 252 -0.24 -1.33 -17.50
N LYS A 253 0.24 -2.19 -18.40
CA LYS A 253 -0.51 -3.24 -19.12
C LYS A 253 -0.26 -4.59 -18.49
#